data_AF-A0A9E7D8P0-F1
#
_entry.id   AF-A0A9E7D8P0-F1
#
_cell.length_a   1.000
_cell.length_b   1.000
_cell.length_c   1.000
_cell.angle_alpha   90.00
_cell.angle_beta   90.00
_cell.angle_gamma   90.00
#
_symmetry.space_group_name_H-M   'P 1'
#
loop_
_entity.id
_entity.type
_entity.pdbx_description
1 polymer ?
#
loop_
_entity_poly.entity_id
_entity_poly.type
_entity_poly.pdbx_seq_one_letter_code
_entity_poly.pdbx_strand_id
1 'polypeptide(L)'
;MHRVFLAALLMATFATPASAQRTSPHDGIYEGTRLQDCQATGRSGQTRVTGQLRGNRFEIAGLPGDPPLEATVGPNGAVTLPSFGLFGAGTGQIFEGANNARRFTGSHPGRGRCQILYEMRRTSTRFRN
;
A
#
# COMPACT_ATOMS: atom_id res chain seq x y z
N MET A 1 13.06 27.79 -65.64
CA MET A 1 14.27 27.00 -65.35
C MET A 1 14.33 26.73 -63.85
N HIS A 2 14.32 25.44 -63.49
CA HIS A 2 14.62 24.77 -62.23
C HIS A 2 14.94 25.59 -60.96
N ARG A 3 14.19 25.31 -59.89
CA ARG A 3 14.73 24.94 -58.57
C ARG A 3 13.64 24.26 -57.71
N VAL A 4 13.70 22.93 -57.71
CA VAL A 4 13.25 22.03 -56.64
C VAL A 4 13.97 22.46 -55.35
N PHE A 5 13.31 22.47 -54.19
CA PHE A 5 13.90 21.98 -52.93
C PHE A 5 12.86 21.93 -51.79
N LEU A 6 12.65 20.69 -51.34
CA LEU A 6 12.47 20.21 -49.98
C LEU A 6 11.12 20.31 -49.25
N ALA A 7 10.60 19.11 -49.00
CA ALA A 7 9.68 18.72 -47.94
C ALA A 7 10.18 19.09 -46.54
N ALA A 8 9.25 19.39 -45.63
CA ALA A 8 9.36 18.99 -44.23
C ALA A 8 7.97 18.97 -43.59
N LEU A 9 7.44 17.76 -43.50
CA LEU A 9 6.25 17.35 -42.79
C LEU A 9 6.45 17.60 -41.29
N LEU A 10 5.96 18.72 -40.74
CA LEU A 10 5.86 18.88 -39.29
C LEU A 10 4.56 18.22 -38.81
N MET A 11 4.64 16.90 -38.61
CA MET A 11 3.76 16.22 -37.65
C MET A 11 4.09 16.77 -36.26
N ALA A 12 3.28 17.70 -35.76
CA ALA A 12 3.23 18.00 -34.34
C ALA A 12 2.60 16.79 -33.65
N THR A 13 3.45 15.85 -33.24
CA THR A 13 3.09 14.75 -32.36
C THR A 13 2.52 15.33 -31.07
N PHE A 14 1.30 14.94 -30.76
CA PHE A 14 0.65 15.19 -29.48
C PHE A 14 1.50 14.56 -28.37
N ALA A 15 2.38 15.35 -27.75
CA ALA A 15 2.97 15.00 -26.47
C ALA A 15 1.84 15.11 -25.43
N THR A 16 1.03 14.07 -25.31
CA THR A 16 0.21 13.88 -24.12
C THR A 16 1.15 13.98 -22.92
N PRO A 17 0.93 14.88 -21.96
CA PRO A 17 1.75 14.91 -20.78
C PRO A 17 1.62 13.53 -20.15
N ALA A 18 2.73 12.79 -20.09
CA ALA A 18 2.85 11.64 -19.24
C ALA A 18 2.34 12.12 -17.89
N SER A 19 1.17 11.64 -17.49
CA SER A 19 0.57 11.96 -16.20
C SER A 19 1.64 11.64 -15.18
N ALA A 20 2.30 12.68 -14.69
CA ALA A 20 3.25 12.60 -13.61
C ALA A 20 2.43 12.03 -12.46
N GLN A 21 2.55 10.73 -12.29
CA GLN A 21 1.85 9.92 -11.32
C GLN A 21 2.25 10.51 -9.98
N ARG A 22 1.44 11.43 -9.44
CA ARG A 22 1.72 12.10 -8.18
C ARG A 22 1.73 11.02 -7.13
N THR A 23 2.92 10.56 -6.78
CA THR A 23 3.12 9.60 -5.71
C THR A 23 2.64 10.26 -4.43
N SER A 24 1.74 9.59 -3.69
CA SER A 24 1.33 10.05 -2.37
C SER A 24 2.59 10.17 -1.48
N PRO A 25 2.67 11.14 -0.55
CA PRO A 25 3.81 11.24 0.38
C PRO A 25 4.06 9.93 1.16
N HIS A 26 3.03 9.10 1.26
CA HIS A 26 3.04 7.82 1.93
C HIS A 26 3.49 6.65 1.05
N ASP A 27 3.63 6.82 -0.27
CA ASP A 27 3.94 5.73 -1.21
C ASP A 27 5.25 5.02 -0.87
N GLY A 28 5.24 3.70 -0.82
CA GLY A 28 6.44 2.94 -0.53
C GLY A 28 6.17 1.51 -0.08
N ILE A 29 7.27 0.80 0.21
CA ILE A 29 7.24 -0.54 0.78
C ILE A 29 7.32 -0.43 2.29
N TYR A 30 6.42 -1.11 2.98
CA TYR A 30 6.34 -1.22 4.43
C TYR A 30 6.65 -2.66 4.82
N GLU A 31 7.51 -2.86 5.80
CA GLU A 31 7.83 -4.18 6.33
C GLU A 31 7.68 -4.20 7.85
N GLY A 32 7.21 -5.31 8.38
CA GLY A 32 7.17 -5.52 9.82
C GLY A 32 6.46 -6.81 10.17
N THR A 33 5.60 -6.76 11.18
CA THR A 33 4.98 -7.95 11.75
C THR A 33 3.47 -7.88 11.76
N ARG A 34 2.85 -9.04 11.49
CA ARG A 34 1.46 -9.34 11.77
C ARG A 34 1.43 -10.23 13.00
N LEU A 35 0.75 -9.78 14.04
CA LEU A 35 0.44 -10.56 15.24
C LEU A 35 -0.99 -11.06 15.11
N GLN A 36 -1.20 -12.35 15.33
CA GLN A 36 -2.52 -12.95 15.48
C GLN A 36 -2.63 -13.46 16.91
N ASP A 37 -3.64 -13.00 17.63
CA ASP A 37 -3.86 -13.38 19.03
C ASP A 37 -5.31 -13.85 19.21
N CYS A 38 -5.50 -15.07 19.68
CA CYS A 38 -6.79 -15.69 19.96
C CYS A 38 -6.85 -16.10 21.42
N GLN A 39 -7.35 -15.19 22.26
CA GLN A 39 -7.37 -15.35 23.72
C GLN A 39 -8.18 -16.56 24.19
N ALA A 40 -9.31 -16.85 23.53
CA ALA A 40 -10.16 -17.98 23.91
C ALA A 40 -9.48 -19.35 23.76
N THR A 41 -8.52 -19.45 22.84
CA THR A 41 -7.79 -20.71 22.57
C THR A 41 -6.33 -20.66 23.02
N GLY A 42 -5.87 -19.54 23.59
CA GLY A 42 -4.46 -19.30 23.94
C GLY A 42 -3.50 -19.35 22.74
N ARG A 43 -4.00 -19.16 21.51
CA ARG A 43 -3.18 -19.27 20.29
C ARG A 43 -2.71 -17.89 19.89
N SER A 44 -1.40 -17.67 19.92
CA SER A 44 -0.77 -16.47 19.36
C SER A 44 0.28 -16.85 18.31
N GLY A 45 0.44 -15.99 17.31
CA GLY A 45 1.41 -16.17 16.24
C GLY A 45 1.92 -14.84 15.73
N GLN A 46 3.19 -14.80 15.33
CA GLN A 46 3.80 -13.65 14.70
C GLN A 46 4.34 -14.05 13.34
N THR A 47 4.08 -13.24 12.33
CA THR A 47 4.57 -13.47 10.96
C THR A 47 5.14 -12.18 10.40
N ARG A 48 6.29 -12.26 9.73
CA ARG A 48 6.82 -11.12 8.97
C ARG A 48 5.91 -10.86 7.78
N VAL A 49 5.57 -9.59 7.56
CA VAL A 49 4.66 -9.18 6.49
C VAL A 49 5.21 -7.95 5.79
N THR A 50 4.94 -7.86 4.50
CA THR A 50 5.25 -6.72 3.66
C THR A 50 3.94 -6.13 3.14
N GLY A 51 3.89 -4.81 3.06
CA GLY A 51 2.83 -4.07 2.39
C GLY A 51 3.39 -3.03 1.43
N GLN A 52 2.61 -2.66 0.43
CA GLN A 52 2.96 -1.73 -0.62
C GLN A 52 1.88 -0.68 -0.78
N LEU A 53 2.23 0.58 -0.56
CA LEU A 53 1.33 1.72 -0.75
C LEU A 53 1.63 2.42 -2.08
N ARG A 54 0.60 2.54 -2.92
CA ARG A 54 0.60 3.33 -4.15
C ARG A 54 -0.66 4.19 -4.23
N GLY A 55 -0.51 5.50 -4.21
CA GLY A 55 -1.61 6.44 -4.13
C GLY A 55 -2.39 6.29 -2.81
N ASN A 56 -3.66 5.90 -2.92
CA ASN A 56 -4.54 5.62 -1.78
C ASN A 56 -4.73 4.12 -1.52
N ARG A 57 -4.09 3.24 -2.30
CA ARG A 57 -4.23 1.78 -2.16
C ARG A 57 -3.03 1.21 -1.42
N PHE A 58 -3.30 0.53 -0.31
CA PHE A 58 -2.30 -0.15 0.48
C PHE A 58 -2.51 -1.66 0.44
N GLU A 59 -1.66 -2.36 -0.29
CA GLU A 59 -1.73 -3.81 -0.43
C GLU A 59 -0.84 -4.48 0.62
N ILE A 60 -1.39 -5.40 1.42
CA ILE A 60 -0.68 -6.11 2.48
C ILE A 60 -0.76 -7.61 2.18
N ALA A 61 0.33 -8.36 2.34
CA ALA A 61 0.25 -9.80 2.10
C ALA A 61 -0.81 -10.47 3.00
N GLY A 62 -1.64 -11.33 2.41
CA GLY A 62 -2.71 -12.07 3.08
C GLY A 62 -2.20 -13.10 4.10
N LEU A 63 -3.11 -13.90 4.64
CA LEU A 63 -2.71 -15.12 5.35
C LEU A 63 -2.16 -16.15 4.34
N PRO A 64 -1.42 -17.17 4.79
CA PRO A 64 -1.00 -18.25 3.91
C PRO A 64 -2.19 -18.87 3.16
N GLY A 65 -2.16 -18.82 1.83
CA GLY A 65 -3.24 -19.31 0.96
C GLY A 65 -4.29 -18.27 0.56
N ASP A 66 -4.28 -17.07 1.16
CA ASP A 66 -5.22 -15.98 0.83
C ASP A 66 -4.59 -14.99 -0.17
N PRO A 67 -5.41 -14.30 -0.98
CA PRO A 67 -4.94 -13.18 -1.80
C PRO A 67 -4.43 -12.02 -0.91
N PRO A 68 -3.63 -11.10 -1.47
CA PRO A 68 -3.28 -9.86 -0.78
C PRO A 68 -4.52 -9.09 -0.33
N LEU A 69 -4.39 -8.47 0.84
CA LEU A 69 -5.41 -7.60 1.41
C LEU A 69 -5.24 -6.19 0.85
N GLU A 70 -6.27 -5.67 0.19
CA GLU A 70 -6.28 -4.32 -0.37
C GLU A 70 -6.99 -3.34 0.57
N ALA A 71 -6.22 -2.47 1.22
CA ALA A 71 -6.72 -1.43 2.10
C ALA A 71 -6.76 -0.07 1.39
N THR A 72 -7.62 0.82 1.88
CA THR A 72 -7.72 2.21 1.40
C THR A 72 -7.15 3.18 2.41
N VAL A 73 -6.36 4.15 1.96
CA VAL A 73 -5.74 5.20 2.76
C VAL A 73 -6.44 6.52 2.49
N GLY A 74 -6.99 7.12 3.56
CA GLY A 74 -7.59 8.44 3.55
C GLY A 74 -6.55 9.57 3.55
N PRO A 75 -6.99 10.82 3.34
CA PRO A 75 -6.11 11.99 3.20
C PRO A 75 -5.33 12.34 4.48
N ASN A 76 -5.76 11.83 5.64
CA ASN A 76 -5.09 11.99 6.94
C ASN A 76 -4.25 10.76 7.33
N GLY A 77 -4.00 9.83 6.41
CA GLY A 77 -3.29 8.58 6.66
C GLY A 77 -4.14 7.52 7.38
N ALA A 78 -5.42 7.76 7.67
CA ALA A 78 -6.31 6.74 8.21
C ALA A 78 -6.47 5.60 7.18
N VAL A 79 -6.42 4.36 7.64
CA VAL A 79 -6.49 3.18 6.78
C VAL A 79 -7.75 2.38 7.08
N THR A 80 -8.51 2.06 6.04
CA THR A 80 -9.63 1.13 6.11
C THR A 80 -9.21 -0.21 5.54
N LEU A 81 -9.28 -1.27 6.35
CA LEU A 81 -8.90 -2.63 5.96
C LEU A 81 -10.17 -3.46 5.73
N PRO A 82 -10.30 -4.19 4.61
CA PRO A 82 -11.45 -5.06 4.37
C PRO A 82 -11.46 -6.26 5.31
N SER A 83 -12.61 -6.92 5.46
CA SER A 83 -12.67 -8.22 6.15
C SER A 83 -11.91 -9.29 5.37
N PHE A 84 -11.32 -10.27 6.07
CA PHE A 84 -10.70 -11.44 5.46
C PHE A 84 -10.75 -12.65 6.40
N GLY A 85 -10.95 -13.85 5.84
CA GLY A 85 -11.07 -15.08 6.62
C GLY A 85 -12.13 -14.98 7.73
N LEU A 86 -11.71 -15.21 8.98
CA LEU A 86 -12.55 -15.11 10.18
C LEU A 86 -12.52 -13.72 10.86
N PHE A 87 -11.82 -12.77 10.26
CA PHE A 87 -11.60 -11.43 10.80
C PHE A 87 -12.47 -10.41 10.07
N GLY A 88 -13.17 -9.59 10.85
CA GLY A 88 -14.01 -8.51 10.35
C GLY A 88 -13.21 -7.39 9.70
N ALA A 89 -13.92 -6.36 9.22
CA ALA A 89 -13.28 -5.15 8.73
C ALA A 89 -12.42 -4.51 9.82
N GLY A 90 -11.25 -4.02 9.42
CA GLY A 90 -10.24 -3.48 10.30
C GLY A 90 -10.02 -1.99 10.07
N THR A 91 -9.24 -1.39 10.98
CA THR A 91 -8.79 -0.01 10.87
C THR A 91 -7.30 0.10 11.08
N GLY A 92 -6.70 1.15 10.58
CA GLY A 92 -5.29 1.43 10.78
C GLY A 92 -4.94 2.90 10.56
N GLN A 93 -3.67 3.20 10.66
CA GLN A 93 -3.13 4.54 10.52
C GLN A 93 -1.71 4.47 9.95
N ILE A 94 -1.44 5.34 8.99
CA ILE A 94 -0.09 5.68 8.53
C ILE A 94 0.35 6.91 9.30
N PHE A 95 1.47 6.78 9.99
CA PHE A 95 2.08 7.87 10.75
C PHE A 95 3.22 8.48 9.97
N GLU A 96 3.11 9.79 9.77
CA GLU A 96 4.22 10.63 9.33
C GLU A 96 5.06 11.00 10.54
N GLY A 97 6.36 10.71 10.48
CA GLY A 97 7.31 11.35 11.38
C GLY A 97 7.70 12.72 10.82
N ALA A 98 8.56 13.46 11.53
CA ALA A 98 9.12 14.74 11.08
C ALA A 98 9.79 14.73 9.69
N ASN A 99 9.93 13.56 9.04
CA ASN A 99 10.56 13.37 7.74
C ASN A 99 9.78 12.34 6.86
N ASN A 100 8.46 12.49 6.69
CA ASN A 100 7.53 11.65 5.90
C ASN A 100 7.03 10.36 6.58
N ALA A 101 6.04 9.68 5.97
CA ALA A 101 5.45 8.41 6.45
C ALA A 101 6.50 7.37 6.85
N ARG A 102 6.50 6.93 8.13
CA ARG A 102 7.49 5.97 8.68
C ARG A 102 6.90 4.67 9.18
N ARG A 103 5.63 4.67 9.59
CA ARG A 103 5.02 3.51 10.26
C ARG A 103 3.57 3.36 9.83
N PHE A 104 3.16 2.11 9.65
CA PHE A 104 1.77 1.72 9.61
C PHE A 104 1.44 0.87 10.85
N THR A 105 0.30 1.15 11.47
CA THR A 105 -0.33 0.22 12.41
C THR A 105 -1.75 -0.07 11.98
N GLY A 106 -2.22 -1.28 12.18
CA GLY A 106 -3.62 -1.62 11.93
C GLY A 106 -4.07 -2.80 12.76
N SER A 107 -5.38 -3.02 12.79
CA SER A 107 -5.97 -4.14 13.51
C SER A 107 -7.23 -4.66 12.84
N HIS A 108 -7.53 -5.95 13.05
CA HIS A 108 -8.82 -6.54 12.74
C HIS A 108 -9.41 -7.21 13.98
N PRO A 109 -10.68 -6.95 14.29
CA PRO A 109 -11.42 -7.78 15.23
C PRO A 109 -11.74 -9.13 14.59
N GLY A 110 -11.48 -10.22 15.30
CA GLY A 110 -11.85 -11.58 14.92
C GLY A 110 -12.97 -12.13 15.80
N ARG A 111 -13.59 -13.23 15.35
CA ARG A 111 -14.55 -13.98 16.18
C ARG A 111 -13.85 -14.60 17.41
N GLY A 112 -14.58 -14.81 18.50
CA GLY A 112 -14.10 -15.58 19.64
C GLY A 112 -12.92 -14.95 20.40
N ARG A 113 -12.86 -13.61 20.49
CA ARG A 113 -11.72 -12.87 21.09
C ARG A 113 -10.39 -13.10 20.35
N CYS A 114 -10.47 -13.40 19.06
CA CYS A 114 -9.33 -13.30 18.16
C CYS A 114 -9.13 -11.87 17.69
N GLN A 115 -7.90 -11.48 17.42
CA GLN A 115 -7.55 -10.22 16.79
C GLN A 115 -6.30 -10.40 15.92
N ILE A 116 -6.19 -9.56 14.91
CA ILE A 116 -4.95 -9.36 14.16
C ILE A 116 -4.47 -7.94 14.43
N LEU A 117 -3.17 -7.78 14.63
CA LEU A 117 -2.49 -6.49 14.74
C LEU A 117 -1.35 -6.43 13.71
N TYR A 118 -1.13 -5.26 13.14
CA TYR A 118 -0.03 -4.98 12.23
C TYR A 118 0.84 -3.87 12.80
N GLU A 119 2.14 -4.07 12.72
CA GLU A 119 3.13 -3.03 12.96
C GLU A 119 4.19 -3.11 11.87
N MET A 120 4.17 -2.13 10.96
CA MET A 120 5.09 -2.09 9.82
C MET A 120 5.80 -0.74 9.75
N ARG A 121 7.03 -0.74 9.22
CA ARG A 121 7.84 0.45 9.00
C ARG A 121 8.12 0.62 7.52
N ARG A 122 8.11 1.86 7.03
CA ARG A 122 8.51 2.16 5.66
C ARG A 122 10.00 1.85 5.50
N THR A 123 10.31 1.05 4.49
CA THR A 123 11.69 0.70 4.12
C THR A 123 12.30 1.81 3.26
N SER A 124 13.64 1.89 3.23
CA SER A 124 14.37 2.73 2.27
C SER A 124 14.39 2.15 0.85
N THR A 125 13.94 0.90 0.70
CA THR A 125 13.86 0.20 -0.58
C THR A 125 12.83 0.89 -1.47
N ARG A 126 13.28 1.41 -2.61
CA ARG A 126 12.39 1.93 -3.66
C ARG A 126 11.72 0.78 -4.39
N PHE A 127 10.54 1.02 -4.96
CA PHE A 127 9.94 0.10 -5.92
C PHE A 127 10.97 -0.20 -7.01
N ARG A 128 11.33 -1.48 -7.18
CA ARG A 128 12.08 -1.90 -8.36
C ARG A 128 11.08 -1.90 -9.52
N ASN A 129 11.34 -1.05 -10.50
CA ASN A 129 10.61 -1.02 -11.76
C ASN A 129 10.88 -2.29 -12.56
#